data_AF-A0A1I2B4E7-F1
#
_entry.id   AF-A0A1I2B4E7-F1
#
_cell.length_a   1.000
_cell.length_b   1.000
_cell.length_c   1.000
_cell.angle_alpha   90.00
_cell.angle_beta   90.00
_cell.angle_gamma   90.00
#
_symmetry.space_group_name_H-M   'P 1'
#
loop_
_entity.id
_entity.type
_entity.pdbx_description
1 polymer ?
#
loop_
_entity_poly.entity_id
_entity_poly.type
_entity_poly.pdbx_seq_one_letter_code
_entity_poly.pdbx_strand_id
1 'polypeptide(L)'
;MNYYANFEEHLGAVVDSVKKMLYARHKDIFQRLDFYNDDIYLEPLLYTYLQQQDNKWLDSIIYGYEQSRKPLIAVFPNSNGLIYLPNTGYLRTSFTGSSLMLRTTGNTMTLLDGENEIPFTFEPILHSEHGIEIVTDHHPLLMNVFTEQGNHPEDIHVSGLHLQHLASFNKGMHIIRQLNPDHFGLLLKNLKKVMLFTATQQNSFSVLSAHNMIFLHVNPWDDEIFFADHISHEGAHVTYFTLTYETKQQLFTINYNTPLGDLVGNPGHYPSVYLFFHGMFTFMEITKTLQGCIDLTGLTTMQQHDVKGRFIFHMQRFKLSLDMFAELNLFKEEGAAWYALFLAQYEAFEQQYNSLLPLYNLTGQPYDFNSKVFAEINS
;
A
#
# COMPACT_ATOMS: atom_id res chain seq x y z
N MET A 1 -4.66 5.42 24.44
CA MET A 1 -5.20 5.99 23.19
C MET A 1 -5.83 4.85 22.40
N ASN A 2 -7.12 4.90 22.06
CA ASN A 2 -7.74 3.89 21.20
C ASN A 2 -7.74 4.42 19.76
N TYR A 3 -6.61 4.26 19.08
CA TYR A 3 -6.41 4.78 17.72
C TYR A 3 -7.38 4.17 16.70
N TYR A 4 -7.87 2.95 16.95
CA TYR A 4 -8.88 2.29 16.12
C TYR A 4 -10.25 2.97 16.19
N ALA A 5 -10.64 3.48 17.37
CA ALA A 5 -11.97 4.05 17.59
C ALA A 5 -12.21 5.35 16.79
N ASN A 6 -11.16 6.12 16.54
CA ASN A 6 -11.25 7.42 15.85
C ASN A 6 -10.81 7.35 14.38
N PHE A 7 -10.52 6.16 13.85
CA PHE A 7 -10.00 6.02 12.49
C PHE A 7 -10.91 6.64 11.43
N GLU A 8 -12.24 6.54 11.61
CA GLU A 8 -13.21 7.10 10.66
C GLU A 8 -13.16 8.63 10.57
N GLU A 9 -12.90 9.31 11.69
CA GLU A 9 -12.71 10.77 11.71
C GLU A 9 -11.47 11.17 10.90
N HIS A 10 -10.36 10.47 11.12
CA HIS A 10 -9.11 10.69 10.39
C HIS A 10 -9.24 10.36 8.89
N LEU A 11 -9.95 9.28 8.55
CA LEU A 11 -10.24 8.91 7.17
C LEU A 11 -11.11 9.98 6.49
N GLY A 12 -12.13 10.50 7.20
CA GLY A 12 -12.97 11.60 6.75
C GLY A 12 -12.16 12.85 6.42
N ALA A 13 -11.19 13.21 7.26
CA ALA A 13 -10.29 14.35 7.01
C ALA A 13 -9.44 14.17 5.74
N VAL A 14 -8.94 12.95 5.49
CA VAL A 14 -8.22 12.62 4.24
C VAL A 14 -9.15 12.77 3.03
N VAL A 15 -10.35 12.21 3.09
CA VAL A 15 -11.37 12.28 2.02
C VAL A 15 -11.75 13.73 1.72
N ASP A 16 -12.01 14.53 2.74
CA ASP A 16 -12.35 15.94 2.61
C ASP A 16 -11.23 16.76 1.95
N SER A 17 -9.97 16.41 2.22
CA SER A 17 -8.84 17.03 1.53
C SER A 17 -8.80 16.68 0.04
N VAL A 18 -9.08 15.42 -0.34
CA VAL A 18 -9.20 15.02 -1.74
C VAL A 18 -10.35 15.78 -2.42
N LYS A 19 -11.53 15.84 -1.78
CA LYS A 19 -12.68 16.62 -2.25
C LYS A 19 -12.32 18.09 -2.48
N LYS A 20 -11.66 18.74 -1.50
CA LYS A 20 -11.21 20.14 -1.60
C LYS A 20 -10.23 20.35 -2.75
N MET A 21 -9.24 19.46 -2.92
CA MET A 21 -8.25 19.56 -3.99
C MET A 21 -8.89 19.35 -5.38
N LEU A 22 -9.79 18.38 -5.52
CA LEU A 22 -10.53 18.17 -6.76
C LEU A 22 -11.41 19.38 -7.10
N TYR A 23 -12.15 19.94 -6.14
CA TYR A 23 -12.97 21.13 -6.36
C TYR A 23 -12.15 22.40 -6.62
N ALA A 24 -10.97 22.52 -6.02
CA ALA A 24 -10.04 23.60 -6.34
C ALA A 24 -9.66 23.59 -7.83
N ARG A 25 -9.48 22.38 -8.38
CA ARG A 25 -9.05 22.13 -9.76
C ARG A 25 -10.19 22.09 -10.79
N HIS A 26 -11.34 21.54 -10.42
CA HIS A 26 -12.52 21.30 -11.27
C HIS A 26 -13.78 21.71 -10.52
N LYS A 27 -14.30 22.91 -10.81
CA LYS A 27 -15.44 23.50 -10.07
C LYS A 27 -16.76 22.74 -10.26
N ASP A 28 -16.84 21.92 -11.30
CA ASP A 28 -17.99 21.10 -11.65
C ASP A 28 -17.89 19.65 -11.12
N ILE A 29 -16.82 19.28 -10.39
CA ILE A 29 -16.57 17.87 -10.04
C ILE A 29 -17.71 17.22 -9.27
N PHE A 30 -18.40 17.94 -8.39
CA PHE A 30 -19.53 17.41 -7.60
C PHE A 30 -20.86 17.38 -8.36
N GLN A 31 -20.89 17.88 -9.60
CA GLN A 31 -21.99 17.62 -10.54
C GLN A 31 -21.79 16.28 -11.26
N ARG A 32 -20.56 15.77 -11.24
CA ARG A 32 -20.14 14.54 -11.93
C ARG A 32 -20.06 13.36 -10.97
N LEU A 33 -19.50 13.60 -9.79
CA LEU A 33 -19.31 12.63 -8.72
C LEU A 33 -20.30 12.85 -7.56
N ASP A 34 -20.73 11.77 -6.93
CA ASP A 34 -21.52 11.85 -5.71
C ASP A 34 -20.64 12.31 -4.53
N PHE A 35 -20.90 13.53 -4.05
CA PHE A 35 -20.18 14.14 -2.93
C PHE A 35 -20.25 13.32 -1.64
N TYR A 36 -21.33 12.56 -1.43
CA TYR A 36 -21.57 11.80 -0.20
C TYR A 36 -21.09 10.35 -0.28
N ASN A 37 -20.59 9.91 -1.44
CA ASN A 37 -19.98 8.60 -1.59
C ASN A 37 -18.46 8.71 -1.39
N ASP A 38 -18.03 8.54 -0.15
CA ASP A 38 -16.62 8.68 0.24
C ASP A 38 -15.70 7.66 -0.43
N ASP A 39 -16.20 6.48 -0.82
CA ASP A 39 -15.40 5.45 -1.48
C ASP A 39 -14.80 5.93 -2.81
N ILE A 40 -15.47 6.84 -3.52
CA ILE A 40 -14.95 7.44 -4.76
C ILE A 40 -13.63 8.19 -4.49
N TYR A 41 -13.57 8.91 -3.37
CA TYR A 41 -12.43 9.75 -3.01
C TYR A 41 -11.28 8.97 -2.37
N LEU A 42 -11.49 7.68 -2.11
CA LEU A 42 -10.46 6.74 -1.70
C LEU A 42 -9.76 6.08 -2.89
N GLU A 43 -10.17 6.38 -4.14
CA GLU A 43 -9.54 5.90 -5.37
C GLU A 43 -8.05 6.30 -5.46
N PRO A 44 -7.11 5.33 -5.42
CA PRO A 44 -5.67 5.62 -5.45
C PRO A 44 -5.21 6.46 -6.65
N LEU A 45 -5.80 6.28 -7.84
CA LEU A 45 -5.43 7.07 -9.01
C LEU A 45 -5.78 8.56 -8.88
N LEU A 46 -6.75 8.94 -8.03
CA LEU A 46 -7.02 10.35 -7.74
C LEU A 46 -5.87 11.00 -6.98
N TYR A 47 -5.24 10.28 -6.04
CA TYR A 47 -4.06 10.78 -5.32
C TYR A 47 -2.91 11.04 -6.29
N THR A 48 -2.66 10.09 -7.21
CA THR A 48 -1.58 10.24 -8.19
C THR A 48 -1.88 11.35 -9.19
N TYR A 49 -3.14 11.47 -9.61
CA TYR A 49 -3.62 12.53 -10.48
C TYR A 49 -3.46 13.93 -9.87
N LEU A 50 -3.75 14.09 -8.58
CA LEU A 50 -3.64 15.36 -7.88
C LEU A 50 -2.19 15.86 -7.76
N GLN A 51 -1.20 14.98 -7.89
CA GLN A 51 0.21 15.37 -8.00
C GLN A 51 0.61 15.83 -9.40
N GLN A 52 -0.20 15.56 -10.43
CA GLN A 52 0.09 15.95 -11.80
C GLN A 52 -0.34 17.39 -12.08
N GLN A 53 0.36 18.05 -13.00
CA GLN A 53 0.01 19.39 -13.48
C GLN A 53 -1.09 19.37 -14.56
N ASP A 54 -1.20 18.29 -15.34
CA ASP A 54 -2.16 18.18 -16.44
C ASP A 54 -3.49 17.53 -16.04
N ASN A 55 -4.55 17.83 -16.80
CA ASN A 55 -5.92 17.37 -16.51
C ASN A 55 -6.35 16.13 -17.32
N LYS A 56 -5.46 15.51 -18.12
CA LYS A 56 -5.88 14.58 -19.17
C LYS A 56 -6.47 13.27 -18.63
N TRP A 57 -6.07 12.89 -17.41
CA TRP A 57 -6.44 11.62 -16.78
C TRP A 57 -7.79 11.63 -16.05
N LEU A 58 -8.31 12.80 -15.67
CA LEU A 58 -9.44 12.84 -14.75
C LEU A 58 -10.65 12.07 -15.30
N ASP A 59 -10.99 12.32 -16.57
CA ASP A 59 -12.16 11.71 -17.20
C ASP A 59 -12.05 10.17 -17.25
N SER A 60 -10.87 9.61 -17.49
CA SER A 60 -10.67 8.15 -17.49
C SER A 60 -10.69 7.56 -16.08
N ILE A 61 -10.15 8.28 -15.08
CA ILE A 61 -10.14 7.82 -13.68
C ILE A 61 -11.57 7.77 -13.12
N ILE A 62 -12.37 8.80 -13.38
CA ILE A 62 -13.69 8.92 -12.75
C ILE A 62 -14.83 8.29 -13.55
N TYR A 63 -14.56 7.82 -14.77
CA TYR A 63 -15.57 7.29 -15.69
C TYR A 63 -16.52 6.25 -15.07
N GLY A 64 -15.99 5.32 -14.27
CA GLY A 64 -16.80 4.30 -13.59
C GLY A 64 -17.62 4.83 -12.40
N TYR A 65 -17.32 6.02 -11.91
CA TYR A 65 -17.96 6.66 -10.75
C TYR A 65 -18.92 7.80 -11.13
N GLU A 66 -18.92 8.25 -12.39
CA GLU A 66 -19.78 9.37 -12.81
C GLU A 66 -21.27 9.00 -12.79
N GLN A 67 -22.10 9.89 -12.22
CA GLN A 67 -23.57 9.77 -12.26
C GLN A 67 -24.11 9.89 -13.69
N SER A 68 -23.47 10.74 -14.50
CA SER A 68 -23.77 10.95 -15.91
C SER A 68 -22.48 10.93 -16.71
N ARG A 69 -22.11 9.75 -17.21
CA ARG A 69 -20.88 9.54 -17.99
C ARG A 69 -20.83 10.47 -19.19
N LYS A 70 -19.68 11.10 -19.41
CA LYS A 70 -19.40 11.79 -20.66
C LYS A 70 -19.52 10.80 -21.83
N PRO A 71 -20.19 11.16 -22.93
CA PRO A 71 -20.39 10.26 -24.07
C PRO A 71 -19.09 9.98 -24.82
N LEU A 72 -18.06 10.82 -24.64
CA LEU A 72 -16.77 10.71 -25.29
C LEU A 72 -15.67 11.21 -24.34
N ILE A 73 -14.69 10.36 -24.04
CA ILE A 73 -13.54 10.71 -23.19
C ILE A 73 -12.23 10.25 -23.84
N ALA A 74 -11.12 10.88 -23.46
CA ALA A 74 -9.79 10.37 -23.80
C ALA A 74 -9.41 9.22 -22.85
N VAL A 75 -8.78 8.19 -23.39
CA VAL A 75 -8.25 7.05 -22.65
C VAL A 75 -6.83 6.72 -23.13
N PHE A 76 -6.03 6.10 -22.27
CA PHE A 76 -4.59 6.00 -22.48
C PHE A 76 -4.16 4.53 -22.29
N PRO A 77 -3.89 3.82 -23.40
CA PRO A 77 -3.31 2.49 -23.33
C PRO A 77 -1.92 2.53 -22.69
N ASN A 78 -1.57 1.49 -21.95
CA ASN A 78 -0.19 1.24 -21.55
C ASN A 78 0.62 0.62 -22.72
N SER A 79 1.90 0.30 -22.48
CA SER A 79 2.78 -0.32 -23.48
C SER A 79 2.30 -1.69 -23.98
N ASN A 80 1.40 -2.34 -23.24
CA ASN A 80 0.79 -3.63 -23.60
C ASN A 80 -0.58 -3.47 -24.27
N GLY A 81 -0.99 -2.24 -24.60
CA GLY A 81 -2.28 -1.94 -25.21
C GLY A 81 -3.47 -2.13 -24.27
N LEU A 82 -3.24 -2.06 -22.95
CA LEU A 82 -4.29 -2.15 -21.94
C LEU A 82 -4.72 -0.76 -21.48
N ILE A 83 -6.02 -0.50 -21.50
CA ILE A 83 -6.64 0.67 -20.91
C ILE A 83 -7.35 0.22 -19.64
N TYR A 84 -7.02 0.82 -18.50
CA TYR A 84 -7.68 0.56 -17.23
C TYR A 84 -8.64 1.69 -16.87
N LEU A 85 -9.88 1.35 -16.55
CA LEU A 85 -10.93 2.27 -16.11
C LEU A 85 -11.42 1.85 -14.72
N PRO A 86 -11.13 2.62 -13.65
CA PRO A 86 -11.60 2.31 -12.31
C PRO A 86 -13.11 2.10 -12.24
N ASN A 87 -13.54 1.17 -11.39
CA ASN A 87 -14.94 0.76 -11.23
C ASN A 87 -15.65 0.34 -12.54
N THR A 88 -14.89 0.00 -13.58
CA THR A 88 -15.41 -0.48 -14.87
C THR A 88 -14.70 -1.75 -15.33
N GLY A 89 -13.38 -1.74 -15.47
CA GLY A 89 -12.60 -2.87 -15.99
C GLY A 89 -11.47 -2.46 -16.92
N TYR A 90 -10.99 -3.41 -17.70
CA TYR A 90 -9.90 -3.24 -18.65
C TYR A 90 -10.37 -3.41 -20.08
N LEU A 91 -9.84 -2.59 -20.99
CA LEU A 91 -10.01 -2.71 -22.43
C LEU A 91 -8.66 -3.09 -23.03
N ARG A 92 -8.53 -4.34 -23.49
CA ARG A 92 -7.31 -4.85 -24.12
C ARG A 92 -7.38 -4.69 -25.63
N THR A 93 -6.44 -3.97 -26.21
CA THR A 93 -6.32 -3.74 -27.65
C THR A 93 -4.89 -3.98 -28.13
N SER A 94 -4.69 -4.08 -29.44
CA SER A 94 -3.35 -4.10 -30.06
C SER A 94 -2.75 -2.71 -30.22
N PHE A 95 -3.52 -1.64 -29.97
CA PHE A 95 -3.03 -0.27 -30.09
C PHE A 95 -2.21 0.14 -28.86
N THR A 96 -0.97 0.57 -29.10
CA THR A 96 0.00 0.99 -28.07
C THR A 96 0.40 2.47 -28.21
N GLY A 97 -0.37 3.25 -28.97
CA GLY A 97 -0.16 4.69 -29.13
C GLY A 97 -0.53 5.50 -27.87
N SER A 98 -0.40 6.82 -27.95
CA SER A 98 -0.46 7.70 -26.78
C SER A 98 -1.86 7.91 -26.20
N SER A 99 -2.91 7.89 -27.01
CA SER A 99 -4.30 8.06 -26.55
C SER A 99 -5.30 7.56 -27.59
N LEU A 100 -6.45 7.09 -27.11
CA LEU A 100 -7.65 6.78 -27.90
C LEU A 100 -8.83 7.58 -27.34
N MET A 101 -9.94 7.61 -28.09
CA MET A 101 -11.21 8.13 -27.60
C MET A 101 -12.15 6.97 -27.28
N LEU A 102 -12.69 6.95 -26.06
CA LEU A 102 -13.74 6.02 -25.67
C LEU A 102 -15.09 6.70 -25.85
N ARG A 103 -15.89 6.19 -26.79
CA ARG A 103 -17.28 6.59 -27.00
C ARG A 103 -18.21 5.62 -26.28
N THR A 104 -19.19 6.17 -25.57
CA THR A 104 -20.19 5.37 -24.85
C THR A 104 -21.58 5.77 -25.30
N THR A 105 -22.32 4.81 -25.85
CA THR A 105 -23.72 5.00 -26.27
C THR A 105 -24.58 3.96 -25.56
N GLY A 106 -25.33 4.40 -24.55
CA GLY A 106 -26.01 3.47 -23.64
C GLY A 106 -25.00 2.60 -22.89
N ASN A 107 -25.08 1.28 -23.06
CA ASN A 107 -24.17 0.30 -22.44
C ASN A 107 -23.03 -0.14 -23.37
N THR A 108 -22.95 0.41 -24.58
CA THR A 108 -21.95 0.02 -25.57
C THR A 108 -20.76 0.98 -25.52
N MET A 109 -19.57 0.40 -25.42
CA MET A 109 -18.28 1.09 -25.46
C MET A 109 -17.61 0.84 -26.82
N THR A 110 -17.10 1.90 -27.44
CA THR A 110 -16.35 1.86 -28.70
C THR A 110 -15.06 2.65 -28.52
N LEU A 111 -13.91 2.04 -28.87
CA LEU A 111 -12.62 2.73 -28.90
C LEU A 111 -12.36 3.29 -30.29
N LEU A 112 -11.83 4.51 -30.36
CA LEU A 112 -11.61 5.24 -31.60
C LEU A 112 -10.18 5.82 -31.67
N ASP A 113 -9.53 5.66 -32.81
CA ASP A 113 -8.36 6.43 -33.22
C ASP A 113 -8.76 7.37 -34.39
N GLY A 114 -9.05 8.62 -34.05
CA GLY A 114 -9.75 9.54 -34.96
C GLY A 114 -11.17 9.02 -35.28
N GLU A 115 -11.40 8.68 -36.54
CA GLU A 115 -12.68 8.10 -37.01
C GLU A 115 -12.65 6.57 -37.09
N ASN A 116 -11.50 5.93 -36.84
CA ASN A 116 -11.36 4.48 -36.98
C ASN A 116 -11.71 3.77 -35.68
N GLU A 117 -12.57 2.76 -35.75
CA GLU A 117 -12.85 1.89 -34.62
C GLU A 117 -11.68 0.95 -34.34
N ILE A 118 -11.27 0.90 -33.07
CA ILE A 118 -10.21 0.04 -32.58
C ILE A 118 -10.84 -1.15 -31.85
N PRO A 119 -10.61 -2.40 -32.31
CA PRO A 119 -11.13 -3.56 -31.63
C PRO A 119 -10.47 -3.72 -30.25
N PHE A 120 -11.26 -4.20 -29.29
CA PHE A 120 -10.76 -4.54 -27.95
C PHE A 120 -11.51 -5.73 -27.36
N THR A 121 -10.90 -6.34 -26.35
CA THR A 121 -11.55 -7.30 -25.45
C THR A 121 -11.74 -6.66 -24.09
N PHE A 122 -12.94 -6.82 -23.52
CA PHE A 122 -13.24 -6.34 -22.16
C PHE A 122 -12.87 -7.40 -21.12
N GLU A 123 -12.17 -6.99 -20.08
CA GLU A 123 -11.84 -7.82 -18.91
C GLU A 123 -12.41 -7.15 -17.65
N PRO A 124 -13.22 -7.84 -16.82
CA PRO A 124 -13.76 -7.27 -15.60
C PRO A 124 -12.67 -7.02 -14.55
N ILE A 125 -12.97 -6.15 -13.57
CA ILE A 125 -12.11 -5.95 -12.41
C ILE A 125 -12.03 -7.25 -11.59
N LEU A 126 -10.82 -7.57 -11.15
CA LEU A 126 -10.56 -8.69 -10.25
C LEU A 126 -10.55 -8.18 -8.80
N HIS A 127 -11.28 -8.86 -7.92
CA HIS A 127 -11.26 -8.59 -6.49
C HIS A 127 -10.73 -9.80 -5.71
N SER A 128 -10.10 -9.51 -4.57
CA SER A 128 -9.86 -10.49 -3.53
C SER A 128 -11.17 -10.94 -2.87
N GLU A 129 -11.12 -12.00 -2.08
CA GLU A 129 -12.29 -12.47 -1.31
C GLU A 129 -12.83 -11.43 -0.31
N HIS A 130 -12.02 -10.42 0.02
CA HIS A 130 -12.36 -9.35 0.94
C HIS A 130 -12.69 -8.02 0.24
N GLY A 131 -12.92 -8.05 -1.08
CA GLY A 131 -13.38 -6.89 -1.85
C GLY A 131 -12.29 -5.90 -2.28
N ILE A 132 -11.03 -6.15 -1.95
CA ILE A 132 -9.89 -5.33 -2.40
C ILE A 132 -9.62 -5.61 -3.87
N GLU A 133 -9.52 -4.58 -4.69
CA GLU A 133 -9.21 -4.73 -6.11
C GLU A 133 -7.75 -5.19 -6.33
N ILE A 134 -7.58 -6.21 -7.16
CA ILE A 134 -6.28 -6.73 -7.59
C ILE A 134 -5.96 -6.16 -8.95
N VAL A 135 -5.00 -5.23 -9.00
CA VAL A 135 -4.59 -4.56 -10.22
C VAL A 135 -3.74 -5.51 -11.06
N THR A 136 -4.21 -5.86 -12.25
CA THR A 136 -3.63 -6.93 -13.08
C THR A 136 -2.63 -6.46 -14.14
N ASP A 137 -2.43 -5.15 -14.28
CA ASP A 137 -1.43 -4.55 -15.19
C ASP A 137 -1.11 -3.11 -14.77
N HIS A 138 -0.07 -2.51 -15.35
CA HIS A 138 0.33 -1.15 -15.05
C HIS A 138 -0.61 -0.11 -15.65
N HIS A 139 -1.00 0.88 -14.84
CA HIS A 139 -1.59 2.12 -15.32
C HIS A 139 -0.48 3.15 -15.57
N PRO A 140 -0.44 3.85 -16.74
CA PRO A 140 0.68 4.76 -17.05
C PRO A 140 0.91 5.86 -16.02
N LEU A 141 -0.15 6.35 -15.37
CA LEU A 141 -0.05 7.34 -14.29
C LEU A 141 0.72 6.83 -13.06
N LEU A 142 0.69 5.53 -12.77
CA LEU A 142 1.40 4.94 -11.65
C LEU A 142 2.90 4.73 -11.94
N MET A 143 3.33 4.91 -13.19
CA MET A 143 4.73 4.62 -13.53
C MET A 143 5.71 5.55 -12.83
N ASN A 144 5.31 6.81 -12.59
CA ASN A 144 6.10 7.75 -11.83
C ASN A 144 6.35 7.28 -10.39
N VAL A 145 5.36 6.62 -9.78
CA VAL A 145 5.49 6.06 -8.43
C VAL A 145 6.64 5.06 -8.38
N PHE A 146 6.72 4.16 -9.35
CA PHE A 146 7.82 3.20 -9.42
C PHE A 146 9.18 3.86 -9.67
N THR A 147 9.23 4.88 -10.55
CA THR A 147 10.49 5.60 -10.82
C THR A 147 10.98 6.40 -9.61
N GLU A 148 10.08 6.96 -8.81
CA GLU A 148 10.42 7.67 -7.56
C GLU A 148 11.00 6.71 -6.51
N GLN A 149 10.61 5.45 -6.56
CA GLN A 149 11.21 4.39 -5.76
C GLN A 149 12.54 3.87 -6.36
N GLY A 150 12.94 4.34 -7.54
CA GLY A 150 14.21 3.96 -8.18
C GLY A 150 14.11 2.78 -9.16
N ASN A 151 12.89 2.37 -9.55
CA ASN A 151 12.71 1.40 -10.62
C ASN A 151 12.88 2.04 -12.00
N HIS A 152 13.41 1.25 -12.92
CA HIS A 152 13.22 1.49 -14.34
C HIS A 152 11.85 0.92 -14.78
N PRO A 153 11.01 1.67 -15.50
CA PRO A 153 9.70 1.18 -15.94
C PRO A 153 9.71 -0.18 -16.64
N GLU A 154 10.77 -0.45 -17.42
CA GLU A 154 11.01 -1.69 -18.15
C GLU A 154 11.29 -2.91 -17.26
N ASP A 155 11.72 -2.71 -16.02
CA ASP A 155 12.04 -3.78 -15.08
C ASP A 155 10.80 -4.29 -14.33
N ILE A 156 9.67 -3.60 -14.46
CA ILE A 156 8.48 -3.88 -13.67
C ILE A 156 7.54 -4.77 -14.47
N HIS A 157 7.18 -5.90 -13.86
CA HIS A 157 6.26 -6.85 -14.46
C HIS A 157 5.10 -7.16 -13.50
N VAL A 158 3.87 -7.04 -13.98
CA VAL A 158 2.62 -7.25 -13.22
C VAL A 158 1.73 -8.33 -13.84
N SER A 159 1.69 -8.39 -15.17
CA SER A 159 0.72 -9.21 -15.90
C SER A 159 0.83 -10.69 -15.54
N GLY A 160 -0.30 -11.31 -15.18
CA GLY A 160 -0.39 -12.74 -14.87
C GLY A 160 0.02 -13.14 -13.45
N LEU A 161 0.65 -12.28 -12.66
CA LEU A 161 1.09 -12.63 -11.29
C LEU A 161 -0.08 -13.01 -10.36
N HIS A 162 -1.24 -12.40 -10.56
CA HIS A 162 -2.46 -12.73 -9.82
C HIS A 162 -2.89 -14.20 -9.97
N LEU A 163 -2.63 -14.84 -11.12
CA LEU A 163 -2.98 -16.24 -11.35
C LEU A 163 -2.23 -17.20 -10.42
N GLN A 164 -1.00 -16.82 -10.05
CA GLN A 164 -0.15 -17.61 -9.16
C GLN A 164 -0.43 -17.27 -7.69
N HIS A 165 -0.64 -15.99 -7.38
CA HIS A 165 -0.55 -15.51 -6.01
C HIS A 165 -1.89 -15.18 -5.35
N LEU A 166 -3.00 -15.05 -6.09
CA LEU A 166 -4.28 -14.63 -5.50
C LEU A 166 -4.77 -15.56 -4.38
N ALA A 167 -4.59 -16.88 -4.54
CA ALA A 167 -4.97 -17.84 -3.50
C ALA A 167 -4.17 -17.64 -2.20
N SER A 168 -2.85 -17.45 -2.31
CA SER A 168 -1.98 -17.17 -1.17
C SER A 168 -2.25 -15.80 -0.56
N PHE A 169 -2.53 -14.79 -1.38
CA PHE A 169 -2.94 -13.46 -0.94
C PHE A 169 -4.22 -13.52 -0.09
N ASN A 170 -5.26 -14.22 -0.58
CA ASN A 170 -6.51 -14.38 0.16
C ASN A 170 -6.28 -15.10 1.49
N LYS A 171 -5.47 -16.17 1.51
CA LYS A 171 -5.10 -16.87 2.75
C LYS A 171 -4.33 -15.95 3.72
N GLY A 172 -3.40 -15.14 3.25
CA GLY A 172 -2.70 -14.15 4.06
C GLY A 172 -3.67 -13.16 4.71
N MET A 173 -4.64 -12.65 3.95
CA MET A 173 -5.72 -11.82 4.50
C MET A 173 -6.58 -12.55 5.55
N HIS A 174 -6.84 -13.85 5.38
CA HIS A 174 -7.54 -14.67 6.37
C HIS A 174 -6.75 -14.81 7.67
N ILE A 175 -5.43 -15.00 7.57
CA ILE A 175 -4.51 -15.04 8.71
C ILE A 175 -4.58 -13.71 9.48
N ILE A 176 -4.46 -12.56 8.79
CA ILE A 176 -4.56 -11.24 9.42
C ILE A 176 -5.92 -11.06 10.09
N ARG A 177 -7.02 -11.42 9.41
CA ARG A 177 -8.37 -11.34 10.00
C ARG A 177 -8.51 -12.14 11.29
N GLN A 178 -7.90 -13.31 11.35
CA GLN A 178 -7.99 -14.20 12.51
C GLN A 178 -7.11 -13.71 13.67
N LEU A 179 -5.89 -13.25 13.38
CA LEU A 179 -4.87 -13.02 14.39
C LEU A 179 -4.72 -11.54 14.79
N ASN A 180 -5.08 -10.62 13.91
CA ASN A 180 -5.07 -9.18 14.14
C ASN A 180 -6.34 -8.52 13.55
N PRO A 181 -7.52 -8.83 14.11
CA PRO A 181 -8.82 -8.39 13.56
C PRO A 181 -8.99 -6.87 13.56
N ASP A 182 -8.41 -6.16 14.52
CA ASP A 182 -8.49 -4.70 14.58
C ASP A 182 -7.73 -4.08 13.41
N HIS A 183 -6.51 -4.54 13.13
CA HIS A 183 -5.76 -4.12 11.95
C HIS A 183 -6.47 -4.50 10.66
N PHE A 184 -6.98 -5.72 10.56
CA PHE A 184 -7.79 -6.16 9.42
C PHE A 184 -8.98 -5.23 9.16
N GLY A 185 -9.69 -4.82 10.21
CA GLY A 185 -10.78 -3.86 10.12
C GLY A 185 -10.34 -2.50 9.57
N LEU A 186 -9.15 -2.02 9.92
CA LEU A 186 -8.57 -0.80 9.35
C LEU A 186 -8.22 -0.97 7.87
N LEU A 187 -7.58 -2.10 7.51
CA LEU A 187 -7.25 -2.42 6.12
C LEU A 187 -8.48 -2.36 5.22
N LEU A 188 -9.60 -2.96 5.63
CA LEU A 188 -10.82 -2.94 4.81
C LEU A 188 -11.42 -1.54 4.63
N LYS A 189 -11.15 -0.61 5.56
CA LYS A 189 -11.64 0.77 5.46
C LYS A 189 -10.81 1.59 4.45
N ASN A 190 -9.50 1.43 4.44
CA ASN A 190 -8.61 2.30 3.65
C ASN A 190 -7.93 1.62 2.45
N LEU A 191 -7.68 0.32 2.44
CA LEU A 191 -6.98 -0.35 1.36
C LEU A 191 -7.95 -0.70 0.24
N LYS A 192 -7.88 0.02 -0.87
CA LYS A 192 -8.77 -0.17 -2.03
C LYS A 192 -8.14 -1.03 -3.12
N LYS A 193 -6.81 -0.95 -3.29
CA LYS A 193 -6.10 -1.65 -4.38
C LYS A 193 -4.81 -2.32 -3.91
N VAL A 194 -4.49 -3.44 -4.54
CA VAL A 194 -3.20 -4.11 -4.42
C VAL A 194 -2.65 -4.37 -5.82
N MET A 195 -1.38 -4.06 -6.04
CA MET A 195 -0.66 -4.48 -7.25
C MET A 195 0.44 -5.45 -6.86
N LEU A 196 0.41 -6.64 -7.47
CA LEU A 196 1.51 -7.61 -7.37
C LEU A 196 2.48 -7.33 -8.50
N PHE A 197 3.78 -7.23 -8.21
CA PHE A 197 4.79 -6.98 -9.22
C PHE A 197 6.08 -7.76 -8.95
N THR A 198 6.91 -7.91 -9.98
CA THR A 198 8.31 -8.32 -9.88
C THR A 198 9.20 -7.20 -10.40
N ALA A 199 10.35 -6.97 -9.79
CA ALA A 199 11.35 -6.00 -10.23
C ALA A 199 12.78 -6.45 -9.86
N THR A 200 13.79 -5.82 -10.46
CA THR A 200 15.20 -6.18 -10.26
C THR A 200 15.77 -5.70 -8.92
N GLN A 201 15.35 -4.53 -8.43
CA GLN A 201 16.02 -3.84 -7.32
C GLN A 201 15.09 -3.40 -6.19
N GLN A 202 13.80 -3.72 -6.26
CA GLN A 202 12.79 -3.05 -5.46
C GLN A 202 11.98 -3.98 -4.60
N ASN A 203 11.76 -3.52 -3.38
CA ASN A 203 11.01 -4.18 -2.32
C ASN A 203 9.53 -3.86 -2.45
N SER A 204 8.71 -4.48 -1.61
CA SER A 204 7.32 -4.03 -1.45
C SER A 204 7.29 -2.59 -0.95
N PHE A 205 6.28 -1.83 -1.34
CA PHE A 205 6.16 -0.42 -0.94
C PHE A 205 4.72 0.08 -0.97
N SER A 206 4.54 1.24 -0.34
CA SER A 206 3.34 2.06 -0.35
C SER A 206 3.76 3.53 -0.31
N VAL A 207 2.98 4.39 -0.96
CA VAL A 207 3.31 5.81 -1.12
C VAL A 207 2.09 6.69 -0.98
N LEU A 208 2.28 7.91 -0.46
CA LEU A 208 1.20 8.88 -0.33
C LEU A 208 0.65 9.35 -1.69
N SER A 209 1.48 9.36 -2.73
CA SER A 209 1.07 9.70 -4.10
C SER A 209 0.16 8.65 -4.75
N ALA A 210 0.02 7.46 -4.15
CA ALA A 210 -0.96 6.44 -4.50
C ALA A 210 -1.57 5.88 -3.20
N HIS A 211 -2.00 6.78 -2.30
CA HIS A 211 -2.61 6.39 -1.02
C HIS A 211 -3.80 5.43 -1.24
N ASN A 212 -4.08 4.59 -0.25
CA ASN A 212 -5.08 3.51 -0.34
C ASN A 212 -4.72 2.36 -1.29
N MET A 213 -3.46 2.30 -1.73
CA MET A 213 -2.90 1.21 -2.54
C MET A 213 -1.57 0.73 -1.96
N ILE A 214 -1.35 -0.58 -2.06
CA ILE A 214 -0.05 -1.20 -1.75
C ILE A 214 0.50 -1.93 -2.97
N PHE A 215 1.83 -1.98 -3.05
CA PHE A 215 2.57 -2.61 -4.13
C PHE A 215 3.42 -3.73 -3.51
N LEU A 216 3.14 -4.97 -3.87
CA LEU A 216 3.79 -6.14 -3.29
C LEU A 216 4.75 -6.76 -4.29
N HIS A 217 6.04 -6.74 -3.95
CA HIS A 217 7.08 -7.40 -4.72
C HIS A 217 7.07 -8.90 -4.43
N VAL A 218 6.66 -9.72 -5.40
CA VAL A 218 6.43 -11.15 -5.20
C VAL A 218 7.46 -12.01 -5.92
N ASN A 219 7.76 -13.16 -5.32
CA ASN A 219 8.59 -14.22 -5.89
C ASN A 219 7.75 -15.48 -6.12
N PRO A 220 8.17 -16.39 -7.02
CA PRO A 220 7.39 -17.58 -7.33
C PRO A 220 7.09 -18.53 -6.15
N TRP A 221 7.86 -18.43 -5.06
CA TRP A 221 7.72 -19.28 -3.87
C TRP A 221 6.99 -18.58 -2.71
N ASP A 222 6.54 -17.34 -2.88
CA ASP A 222 5.87 -16.60 -1.81
C ASP A 222 4.47 -17.16 -1.55
N ASP A 223 4.19 -17.41 -0.27
CA ASP A 223 3.00 -18.10 0.23
C ASP A 223 2.15 -17.19 1.16
N GLU A 224 1.16 -17.77 1.82
CA GLU A 224 0.28 -17.01 2.72
C GLU A 224 0.99 -16.34 3.92
N ILE A 225 2.16 -16.82 4.35
CA ILE A 225 2.93 -16.19 5.43
C ILE A 225 3.61 -14.93 4.91
N PHE A 226 4.20 -14.99 3.71
CA PHE A 226 4.70 -13.79 3.02
C PHE A 226 3.59 -12.73 2.90
N PHE A 227 2.40 -13.12 2.44
CA PHE A 227 1.30 -12.17 2.28
C PHE A 227 0.79 -11.62 3.62
N ALA A 228 0.70 -12.44 4.67
CA ALA A 228 0.30 -11.96 6.00
C ALA A 228 1.28 -10.89 6.54
N ASP A 229 2.58 -11.10 6.35
CA ASP A 229 3.63 -10.13 6.70
C ASP A 229 3.54 -8.85 5.85
N HIS A 230 3.64 -8.97 4.53
CA HIS A 230 3.74 -7.82 3.63
C HIS A 230 2.45 -7.00 3.53
N ILE A 231 1.27 -7.61 3.65
CA ILE A 231 0.01 -6.86 3.73
C ILE A 231 -0.08 -6.11 5.07
N SER A 232 0.33 -6.74 6.18
CA SER A 232 0.38 -6.05 7.49
C SER A 232 1.36 -4.88 7.44
N HIS A 233 2.51 -5.04 6.77
CA HIS A 233 3.51 -3.99 6.60
C HIS A 233 3.00 -2.80 5.79
N GLU A 234 2.70 -3.04 4.51
CA GLU A 234 2.35 -1.96 3.57
C GLU A 234 0.96 -1.39 3.87
N GLY A 235 0.05 -2.22 4.37
CA GLY A 235 -1.26 -1.77 4.82
C GLY A 235 -1.17 -0.92 6.10
N ALA A 236 -0.24 -1.22 7.01
CA ALA A 236 0.03 -0.36 8.16
C ALA A 236 0.59 0.99 7.75
N HIS A 237 1.37 1.07 6.66
CA HIS A 237 1.82 2.34 6.13
C HIS A 237 0.64 3.26 5.73
N VAL A 238 -0.29 2.74 4.93
CA VAL A 238 -1.53 3.46 4.53
C VAL A 238 -2.36 3.86 5.76
N THR A 239 -2.44 2.96 6.74
CA THR A 239 -3.21 3.18 7.98
C THR A 239 -2.62 4.29 8.82
N TYR A 240 -1.31 4.29 9.06
CA TYR A 240 -0.68 5.29 9.91
C TYR A 240 -0.63 6.67 9.27
N PHE A 241 -0.46 6.74 7.94
CA PHE A 241 -0.64 8.00 7.20
C PHE A 241 -2.03 8.59 7.42
N THR A 242 -3.07 7.75 7.44
CA THR A 242 -4.44 8.20 7.70
C THR A 242 -4.58 8.71 9.13
N LEU A 243 -4.17 7.91 10.11
CA LEU A 243 -4.25 8.25 11.54
C LEU A 243 -3.53 9.54 11.92
N THR A 244 -2.42 9.85 11.26
CA THR A 244 -1.59 11.02 11.57
C THR A 244 -1.72 12.15 10.56
N TYR A 245 -2.71 12.08 9.66
CA TYR A 245 -2.84 13.01 8.53
C TYR A 245 -2.88 14.48 8.99
N GLU A 246 -3.70 14.79 9.99
CA GLU A 246 -3.88 16.14 10.55
C GLU A 246 -2.91 16.46 11.69
N THR A 247 -2.32 15.42 12.30
CA THR A 247 -1.62 15.56 13.58
C THR A 247 -0.12 15.32 13.50
N LYS A 248 0.43 14.94 12.34
CA LYS A 248 1.89 14.71 12.17
C LYS A 248 2.76 15.89 12.61
N GLN A 249 2.28 17.13 12.51
CA GLN A 249 2.95 18.33 13.01
C GLN A 249 3.00 18.42 14.54
N GLN A 250 2.14 17.67 15.23
CA GLN A 250 2.02 17.59 16.68
C GLN A 250 2.73 16.38 17.29
N LEU A 251 3.42 15.56 16.49
CA LEU A 251 4.20 14.44 17.01
C LEU A 251 5.52 14.90 17.63
N PHE A 252 6.19 15.88 17.00
CA PHE A 252 7.56 16.27 17.36
C PHE A 252 7.70 17.75 17.71
N THR A 253 8.67 18.06 18.56
CA THR A 253 9.10 19.44 18.90
C THR A 253 9.87 20.12 17.76
N ILE A 254 10.32 19.34 16.78
CA ILE A 254 11.02 19.77 15.57
C ILE A 254 10.15 19.57 14.32
N ASN A 255 10.65 20.01 13.15
CA ASN A 255 10.00 19.70 11.89
C ASN A 255 10.02 18.18 11.64
N TYR A 256 8.85 17.60 11.40
CA TYR A 256 8.68 16.16 11.18
C TYR A 256 9.41 15.67 9.90
N ASN A 257 9.73 16.57 8.97
CA ASN A 257 10.53 16.29 7.77
C ASN A 257 12.04 16.40 7.99
N THR A 258 12.52 16.77 9.17
CA THR A 258 13.97 16.80 9.46
C THR A 258 14.57 15.41 9.25
N PRO A 259 15.67 15.26 8.48
CA PRO A 259 16.36 13.98 8.34
C PRO A 259 16.86 13.47 9.69
N LEU A 260 16.54 12.23 10.05
CA LEU A 260 16.93 11.67 11.34
C LEU A 260 18.45 11.54 11.47
N GLY A 261 19.14 11.31 10.35
CA GLY A 261 20.60 11.24 10.28
C GLY A 261 21.29 12.50 10.79
N ASP A 262 20.67 13.66 10.63
CA ASP A 262 21.21 14.94 11.12
C ASP A 262 21.16 15.02 12.66
N LEU A 263 20.28 14.26 13.30
CA LEU A 263 20.08 14.25 14.75
C LEU A 263 20.95 13.20 15.44
N VAL A 264 21.19 12.06 14.79
CA VAL A 264 21.96 10.93 15.34
C VAL A 264 23.41 10.89 14.86
N GLY A 265 23.87 11.93 14.17
CA GLY A 265 25.26 12.04 13.71
C GLY A 265 25.61 11.14 12.51
N ASN A 266 24.61 10.79 11.69
CA ASN A 266 24.80 10.04 10.45
C ASN A 266 24.02 10.64 9.25
N PRO A 267 24.39 11.85 8.77
CA PRO A 267 23.68 12.54 7.69
C PRO A 267 23.56 11.70 6.41
N GLY A 268 22.43 11.82 5.73
CA GLY A 268 22.15 11.13 4.45
C GLY A 268 21.80 9.64 4.54
N HIS A 269 21.89 9.02 5.72
CA HIS A 269 21.65 7.58 5.88
C HIS A 269 20.23 7.22 6.31
N TYR A 270 19.52 8.16 6.94
CA TYR A 270 18.17 7.92 7.46
C TYR A 270 17.15 8.84 6.81
N PRO A 271 15.89 8.38 6.66
CA PRO A 271 14.80 9.21 6.18
C PRO A 271 14.43 10.28 7.23
N SER A 272 13.34 11.00 6.98
CA SER A 272 12.84 11.97 7.96
C SER A 272 12.44 11.32 9.28
N VAL A 273 12.47 12.09 10.36
CA VAL A 273 12.00 11.67 11.69
C VAL A 273 10.61 11.06 11.62
N TYR A 274 9.69 11.69 10.88
CA TYR A 274 8.34 11.15 10.70
C TYR A 274 8.34 9.78 10.03
N LEU A 275 9.04 9.61 8.90
CA LEU A 275 9.05 8.34 8.18
C LEU A 275 9.72 7.23 8.98
N PHE A 276 10.74 7.55 9.77
CA PHE A 276 11.36 6.57 10.66
C PHE A 276 10.45 6.20 11.84
N PHE A 277 9.78 7.18 12.46
CA PHE A 277 8.79 6.95 13.53
C PHE A 277 7.59 6.14 13.03
N HIS A 278 7.15 6.43 11.81
CA HIS A 278 6.10 5.72 11.10
C HIS A 278 6.41 4.22 10.99
N GLY A 279 7.67 3.85 10.74
CA GLY A 279 8.10 2.45 10.68
C GLY A 279 7.85 1.66 11.98
N MET A 280 7.79 2.32 13.14
CA MET A 280 7.44 1.62 14.39
C MET A 280 5.99 1.14 14.42
N PHE A 281 5.06 1.88 13.80
CA PHE A 281 3.68 1.42 13.66
C PHE A 281 3.59 0.19 12.76
N THR A 282 4.39 0.14 11.68
CA THR A 282 4.39 -1.02 10.79
C THR A 282 4.98 -2.25 11.48
N PHE A 283 6.12 -2.11 12.17
CA PHE A 283 6.69 -3.22 12.95
C PHE A 283 5.71 -3.74 14.01
N MET A 284 4.98 -2.83 14.67
CA MET A 284 3.97 -3.21 15.64
C MET A 284 2.89 -4.12 15.02
N GLU A 285 2.26 -3.70 13.92
CA GLU A 285 1.15 -4.45 13.32
C GLU A 285 1.61 -5.76 12.66
N ILE A 286 2.78 -5.77 12.01
CA ILE A 286 3.39 -6.99 11.49
C ILE A 286 3.64 -8.00 12.62
N THR A 287 4.26 -7.53 13.71
CA THR A 287 4.65 -8.40 14.83
C THR A 287 3.42 -8.97 15.54
N LYS A 288 2.34 -8.21 15.70
CA LYS A 288 1.05 -8.72 16.21
C LYS A 288 0.52 -9.88 15.35
N THR A 289 0.52 -9.71 14.03
CA THR A 289 0.07 -10.76 13.10
C THR A 289 0.96 -12.00 13.21
N LEU A 290 2.29 -11.83 13.12
CA LEU A 290 3.24 -12.94 13.14
C LEU A 290 3.30 -13.66 14.49
N GLN A 291 3.10 -12.95 15.59
CA GLN A 291 2.99 -13.54 16.92
C GLN A 291 1.93 -14.64 16.94
N GLY A 292 0.73 -14.34 16.45
CA GLY A 292 -0.36 -15.31 16.37
C GLY A 292 -0.03 -16.50 15.46
N CYS A 293 0.82 -16.30 14.43
CA CYS A 293 1.24 -17.35 13.51
C CYS A 293 2.18 -18.36 14.18
N ILE A 294 2.98 -17.95 15.17
CA ILE A 294 3.92 -18.85 15.86
C ILE A 294 3.19 -20.04 16.49
N ASP A 295 2.02 -19.78 17.07
CA ASP A 295 1.20 -20.78 17.75
C ASP A 295 0.10 -21.38 16.84
N LEU A 296 0.06 -20.99 15.57
CA LEU A 296 -0.98 -21.39 14.64
C LEU A 296 -0.83 -22.85 14.21
N THR A 297 -1.87 -23.65 14.48
CA THR A 297 -1.94 -25.05 14.03
C THR A 297 -2.20 -25.12 12.52
N GLY A 298 -1.57 -26.08 11.84
CA GLY A 298 -1.80 -26.33 10.41
C GLY A 298 -0.74 -25.74 9.47
N LEU A 299 0.18 -24.92 9.99
CA LEU A 299 1.38 -24.52 9.26
C LEU A 299 2.33 -25.70 9.08
N THR A 300 2.99 -25.76 7.92
CA THR A 300 4.07 -26.71 7.68
C THR A 300 5.28 -26.37 8.56
N THR A 301 6.20 -27.33 8.76
CA THR A 301 7.46 -27.07 9.49
C THR A 301 8.26 -25.91 8.86
N MET A 302 8.25 -25.81 7.53
CA MET A 302 8.93 -24.74 6.82
C MET A 302 8.29 -23.37 7.07
N GLN A 303 6.95 -23.29 7.05
CA GLN A 303 6.22 -22.07 7.38
C GLN A 303 6.41 -21.67 8.85
N GLN A 304 6.41 -22.64 9.76
CA GLN A 304 6.70 -22.39 11.17
C GLN A 304 8.10 -21.82 11.38
N HIS A 305 9.07 -22.28 10.59
CA HIS A 305 10.42 -21.71 10.60
C HIS A 305 10.44 -20.29 10.01
N ASP A 306 9.78 -20.08 8.86
CA ASP A 306 9.66 -18.77 8.20
C ASP A 306 9.03 -17.71 9.12
N VAL A 307 7.90 -18.03 9.75
CA VAL A 307 7.21 -17.15 10.72
C VAL A 307 8.16 -16.70 11.84
N LYS A 308 8.93 -17.63 12.42
CA LYS A 308 9.88 -17.30 13.50
C LYS A 308 10.99 -16.38 13.00
N GLY A 309 11.52 -16.63 11.80
CA GLY A 309 12.51 -15.77 11.17
C GLY A 309 12.00 -14.35 10.95
N ARG A 310 10.82 -14.21 10.33
CA ARG A 310 10.16 -12.91 10.10
C ARG A 310 9.87 -12.19 11.41
N PHE A 311 9.35 -12.89 12.41
CA PHE A 311 9.04 -12.32 13.72
C PHE A 311 10.29 -11.71 14.38
N ILE A 312 11.40 -12.45 14.41
CA ILE A 312 12.65 -11.96 15.03
C ILE A 312 13.23 -10.81 14.21
N PHE A 313 13.17 -10.89 12.88
CA PHE A 313 13.64 -9.83 11.99
C PHE A 313 12.94 -8.50 12.27
N HIS A 314 11.61 -8.53 12.39
CA HIS A 314 10.83 -7.34 12.71
C HIS A 314 11.04 -6.88 14.16
N MET A 315 11.16 -7.79 15.13
CA MET A 315 11.47 -7.45 16.53
C MET A 315 12.80 -6.71 16.68
N GLN A 316 13.86 -7.13 15.97
CA GLN A 316 15.16 -6.45 16.03
C GLN A 316 15.09 -5.03 15.47
N ARG A 317 14.38 -4.84 14.33
CA ARG A 317 14.19 -3.51 13.73
C ARG A 317 13.30 -2.62 14.60
N PHE A 318 12.30 -3.21 15.25
CA PHE A 318 11.43 -2.49 16.18
C PHE A 318 12.25 -1.96 17.38
N LYS A 319 13.08 -2.82 17.99
CA LYS A 319 13.96 -2.43 19.10
C LYS A 319 14.92 -1.31 18.73
N LEU A 320 15.62 -1.48 17.60
CA LEU A 320 16.55 -0.47 17.09
C LEU A 320 15.87 0.89 16.94
N SER A 321 14.62 0.89 16.45
CA SER A 321 13.85 2.11 16.27
C SER A 321 13.45 2.74 17.60
N LEU A 322 13.00 1.95 18.57
CA LEU A 322 12.63 2.42 19.90
C LEU A 322 13.83 3.04 20.63
N ASP A 323 14.99 2.38 20.57
CA ASP A 323 16.22 2.83 21.22
C ASP A 323 16.69 4.17 20.66
N MET A 324 16.68 4.30 19.33
CA MET A 324 17.08 5.54 18.69
C MET A 324 16.19 6.73 19.10
N PHE A 325 14.88 6.51 19.28
CA PHE A 325 13.99 7.57 19.73
C PHE A 325 14.07 7.87 21.24
N ALA A 326 14.43 6.88 22.07
CA ALA A 326 14.57 7.05 23.51
C ALA A 326 15.61 8.15 23.85
N GLU A 327 16.67 8.24 23.05
CA GLU A 327 17.79 9.15 23.29
C GLU A 327 17.53 10.59 22.82
N LEU A 328 16.52 10.81 21.97
CA LEU A 328 16.39 12.06 21.23
C LEU A 328 15.53 13.13 21.94
N ASN A 329 14.63 12.74 22.85
CA ASN A 329 13.71 13.65 23.57
C ASN A 329 13.00 14.68 22.64
N LEU A 330 12.41 14.19 21.54
CA LEU A 330 11.81 15.02 20.48
C LEU A 330 10.29 15.06 20.51
N PHE A 331 9.65 14.38 21.46
CA PHE A 331 8.20 14.19 21.43
C PHE A 331 7.43 15.37 22.02
N LYS A 332 6.36 15.75 21.35
CA LYS A 332 5.22 16.45 21.95
C LYS A 332 4.29 15.41 22.61
N GLU A 333 3.22 15.86 23.26
CA GLU A 333 2.27 15.00 23.97
C GLU A 333 1.75 13.84 23.12
N GLU A 334 1.31 14.12 21.89
CA GLU A 334 0.78 13.09 20.99
C GLU A 334 1.86 12.10 20.54
N GLY A 335 3.05 12.59 20.16
CA GLY A 335 4.17 11.72 19.81
C GLY A 335 4.62 10.84 20.98
N ALA A 336 4.60 11.37 22.20
CA ALA A 336 4.91 10.62 23.42
C ALA A 336 3.88 9.52 23.69
N ALA A 337 2.59 9.78 23.42
CA ALA A 337 1.54 8.78 23.54
C ALA A 337 1.72 7.63 22.53
N TRP A 338 2.07 7.94 21.27
CA TRP A 338 2.41 6.94 20.26
C TRP A 338 3.66 6.15 20.64
N TYR A 339 4.72 6.82 21.07
CA TYR A 339 5.95 6.17 21.49
C TYR A 339 5.72 5.23 22.68
N ALA A 340 4.95 5.67 23.68
CA ALA A 340 4.60 4.84 24.83
C ALA A 340 3.78 3.60 24.42
N LEU A 341 2.87 3.73 23.44
CA LEU A 341 2.15 2.59 22.88
C LEU A 341 3.11 1.60 22.21
N PHE A 342 4.03 2.09 21.38
CA PHE A 342 5.01 1.26 20.70
C PHE A 342 5.93 0.53 21.68
N LEU A 343 6.44 1.24 22.69
CA LEU A 343 7.29 0.67 23.73
C LEU A 343 6.56 -0.42 24.52
N ALA A 344 5.35 -0.13 25.01
CA ALA A 344 4.58 -1.09 25.78
C ALA A 344 4.25 -2.36 24.96
N GLN A 345 3.96 -2.19 23.67
CA GLN A 345 3.67 -3.33 22.79
C GLN A 345 4.93 -4.16 22.49
N TYR A 346 6.08 -3.51 22.29
CA TYR A 346 7.36 -4.20 22.12
C TYR A 346 7.74 -4.98 23.39
N GLU A 347 7.66 -4.36 24.56
CA GLU A 347 7.98 -5.00 25.85
C GLU A 347 7.10 -6.24 26.10
N ALA A 348 5.82 -6.18 25.73
CA ALA A 348 4.93 -7.33 25.79
C ALA A 348 5.39 -8.48 24.89
N PHE A 349 5.81 -8.21 23.65
CA PHE A 349 6.36 -9.23 22.76
C PHE A 349 7.69 -9.81 23.27
N GLU A 350 8.60 -8.94 23.71
CA GLU A 350 9.91 -9.33 24.21
C GLU A 350 9.76 -10.24 25.44
N GLN A 351 8.87 -9.89 26.37
CA GLN A 351 8.60 -10.72 27.56
C GLN A 351 8.09 -12.12 27.19
N GLN A 352 7.19 -12.21 26.20
CA GLN A 352 6.59 -13.48 25.80
C GLN A 352 7.54 -14.37 25.00
N TYR A 353 8.42 -13.79 24.18
CA TYR A 353 9.29 -14.52 23.25
C TYR A 353 10.79 -14.34 23.53
N ASN A 354 11.18 -13.98 24.75
CA ASN A 354 12.58 -13.76 25.14
C ASN A 354 13.49 -14.95 24.80
N SER A 355 12.97 -16.18 24.86
CA SER A 355 13.70 -17.41 24.57
C SER A 355 13.86 -17.67 23.08
N LEU A 356 13.02 -17.05 22.24
CA LEU A 356 13.01 -17.23 20.78
C LEU A 356 13.99 -16.26 20.10
N LEU A 357 14.05 -15.02 20.56
CA LEU A 357 14.87 -13.93 19.98
C LEU A 357 16.36 -14.29 19.74
N PRO A 358 17.06 -14.99 20.66
CA PRO A 358 18.48 -15.29 20.47
C PRO A 358 18.74 -16.55 19.62
N LEU A 359 17.70 -17.29 19.20
CA LEU A 359 17.89 -18.63 18.62
C LEU A 359 18.32 -18.63 17.15
N TYR A 360 18.04 -17.55 16.41
CA TYR A 360 18.21 -17.52 14.97
C TYR A 360 19.19 -16.44 14.53
N ASN A 361 19.98 -16.78 13.51
CA ASN A 361 20.94 -15.89 12.88
C ASN A 361 20.30 -15.19 11.66
N LEU A 362 20.28 -13.86 11.70
CA LEU A 362 19.73 -13.00 10.64
C LEU A 362 20.80 -12.31 9.80
N THR A 363 22.07 -12.70 9.94
CA THR A 363 23.18 -12.13 9.16
C THR A 363 22.92 -12.29 7.67
N GLY A 364 23.13 -11.24 6.88
CA GLY A 364 22.99 -11.31 5.42
C GLY A 364 21.54 -11.28 4.90
N GLN A 365 20.54 -11.09 5.77
CA GLN A 365 19.18 -10.79 5.32
C GLN A 365 19.16 -9.46 4.53
N PRO A 366 18.39 -9.39 3.42
CA PRO A 366 18.15 -8.14 2.72
C PRO A 366 17.23 -7.20 3.53
N TYR A 367 16.90 -6.04 2.95
CA TYR A 367 15.99 -5.08 3.58
C TYR A 367 14.60 -5.67 3.84
N ASP A 368 14.05 -6.41 2.86
CA ASP A 368 12.89 -7.27 3.05
C ASP A 368 13.37 -8.65 3.50
N PHE A 369 12.64 -9.28 4.41
CA PHE A 369 12.98 -10.62 4.88
C PHE A 369 12.90 -11.64 3.73
N ASN A 370 13.95 -12.45 3.58
CA ASN A 370 14.00 -13.49 2.56
C ASN A 370 14.06 -14.88 3.21
N SER A 371 12.97 -15.64 3.03
CA SER A 371 12.80 -16.97 3.63
C SER A 371 13.83 -18.00 3.16
N LYS A 372 14.35 -17.88 1.92
CA LYS A 372 15.41 -18.75 1.41
C LYS A 372 16.74 -18.47 2.08
N VAL A 373 17.15 -17.19 2.13
CA VAL A 373 18.38 -16.78 2.82
C VAL A 373 18.32 -17.18 4.30
N PHE A 374 17.14 -17.04 4.93
CA PHE A 374 16.96 -17.43 6.32
C PHE A 374 17.10 -18.94 6.52
N ALA A 375 16.46 -19.72 5.66
CA ALA A 375 16.53 -21.18 5.70
C ALA A 375 17.96 -21.69 5.47
N GLU A 376 18.72 -21.09 4.54
CA GLU A 376 20.10 -21.49 4.26
C GLU A 376 21.06 -21.26 5.44
N ILE A 377 20.81 -20.23 6.24
CA ILE A 377 21.68 -19.86 7.37
C ILE A 377 21.33 -20.64 8.65
N ASN A 378 20.05 -21.04 8.80
CA ASN A 378 19.51 -21.63 10.02
C ASN A 378 19.05 -23.09 9.86
N SER A 379 19.46 -23.75 8.77
CA SER A 379 19.20 -25.17 8.49
C SER A 379 20.02 -26.15 9.33
#